data_AF-A0A816X8U5-F1
#
_entry.id   AF-A0A816X8U5-F1
#
_cell.length_a   1.000
_cell.length_b   1.000
_cell.length_c   1.000
_cell.angle_alpha   90.00
_cell.angle_beta   90.00
_cell.angle_gamma   90.00
#
_symmetry.space_group_name_H-M   'P 1'
#
loop_
_entity.id
_entity.type
_entity.pdbx_description
1 polymer ?
#
loop_
_entity_poly.entity_id
_entity_poly.type
_entity_poly.pdbx_seq_one_letter_code
_entity_poly.pdbx_strand_id
1 'polypeptide(L)'
;ALLFIQLFVGYIKNNSAKKAIDLFKEIKDPDEIAITLVCNACAQLATEKELNLLRTISSKIPNSFYSNPYVLTSLIDGFMRCGDVTCAQLLFNKSTKKTLPMYGALMTGLIVNDQEEDAIDIFNEIRLDELHRENHRDKKINLLSEMKSDGLESNITIYLCLIKALAKLGMLEKAESFVQQIPTSFLTDHRIQNALIHMW
;
A
#
# COMPACT_ATOMS: atom_id res chain seq x y z
N ALA A 1 4.83 -0.63 26.22
CA ALA A 1 4.29 -1.06 24.91
C ALA A 1 2.82 -0.63 24.71
N LEU A 2 1.84 -1.23 25.41
CA LEU A 2 0.39 -0.97 25.17
C LEU A 2 -0.06 0.50 25.33
N LEU A 3 0.43 1.21 26.36
CA LEU A 3 0.08 2.61 26.61
C LEU A 3 0.59 3.56 25.51
N PHE A 4 1.79 3.28 24.99
CA PHE A 4 2.38 4.03 23.88
C PHE A 4 1.64 3.78 22.58
N ILE A 5 1.26 2.53 22.28
CA ILE A 5 0.46 2.20 21.08
C ILE A 5 -0.89 2.91 21.10
N GLN A 6 -1.58 2.95 22.26
CA GLN A 6 -2.86 3.66 22.39
C GLN A 6 -2.72 5.18 22.21
N LEU A 7 -1.66 5.79 22.76
CA LEU A 7 -1.35 7.21 22.56
C LEU A 7 -1.02 7.51 21.09
N PHE A 8 -0.25 6.63 20.42
CA PHE A 8 0.14 6.79 19.02
C PHE A 8 -1.06 6.68 18.06
N VAL A 9 -1.94 5.69 18.28
CA VAL A 9 -3.21 5.57 17.53
C VAL A 9 -4.10 6.79 17.79
N GLY A 10 -4.11 7.31 19.02
CA GLY A 10 -4.78 8.56 19.37
C GLY A 10 -4.24 9.77 18.61
N TYR A 11 -2.91 9.91 18.49
CA TYR A 11 -2.30 11.02 17.76
C TYR A 11 -2.48 10.94 16.24
N ILE A 12 -2.45 9.73 15.66
CA ILE A 12 -2.79 9.53 14.24
C ILE A 12 -4.25 9.89 13.98
N LYS A 13 -5.19 9.50 14.87
CA LYS A 13 -6.61 9.86 14.74
C LYS A 13 -6.87 11.37 14.90
N ASN A 14 -6.02 12.08 15.62
CA ASN A 14 -6.13 13.53 15.84
C ASN A 14 -5.26 14.38 14.89
N ASN A 15 -4.85 13.81 13.74
CA ASN A 15 -4.05 14.47 12.71
C ASN A 15 -2.76 15.12 13.23
N SER A 16 -2.19 14.54 14.28
CA SER A 16 -1.01 15.05 14.98
C SER A 16 0.22 14.21 14.66
N ALA A 17 0.48 13.96 13.37
CA ALA A 17 1.62 13.17 12.88
C ALA A 17 2.97 13.63 13.48
N LYS A 18 3.13 14.95 13.69
CA LYS A 18 4.31 15.53 14.34
C LYS A 18 4.51 15.04 15.78
N LYS A 19 3.44 15.00 16.59
CA LYS A 19 3.51 14.50 17.98
C LYS A 19 3.83 13.00 18.04
N ALA A 20 3.32 12.25 17.07
CA ALA A 20 3.61 10.83 16.93
C ALA A 20 5.12 10.61 16.66
N ILE A 21 5.71 11.39 15.75
CA ILE A 21 7.15 11.35 15.47
C ILE A 21 7.98 11.76 16.69
N ASP A 22 7.58 12.80 17.42
CA ASP A 22 8.31 13.23 18.61
C ASP A 22 8.29 12.17 19.72
N LEU A 23 7.15 11.52 19.95
CA LEU A 23 7.04 10.39 20.87
C LEU A 23 7.90 9.19 20.43
N PHE A 24 7.98 8.93 19.12
CA PHE A 24 8.82 7.85 18.59
C PHE A 24 10.30 8.05 18.90
N LYS A 25 10.80 9.30 18.87
CA LYS A 25 12.21 9.60 19.18
C LYS A 25 12.59 9.28 20.63
N GLU A 26 11.63 9.20 21.54
CA GLU A 26 11.85 8.82 22.94
C GLU A 26 11.95 7.30 23.14
N ILE A 27 11.55 6.50 22.14
CA ILE A 27 11.58 5.04 22.20
C ILE A 27 12.99 4.54 21.88
N LYS A 28 13.65 3.93 22.87
CA LYS A 28 15.01 3.39 22.71
C LYS A 28 15.06 2.16 21.80
N ASP A 29 14.11 1.24 21.98
CA ASP A 29 14.03 -0.04 21.24
C ASP A 29 12.61 -0.20 20.63
N PRO A 30 12.35 0.40 19.45
CA PRO A 30 11.03 0.36 18.84
C PRO A 30 10.71 -1.04 18.28
N ASP A 31 9.49 -1.51 18.54
CA ASP A 31 8.94 -2.73 17.95
C ASP A 31 8.38 -2.48 16.54
N GLU A 32 8.00 -3.56 15.85
CA GLU A 32 7.46 -3.52 14.48
C GLU A 32 6.22 -2.61 14.34
N ILE A 33 5.41 -2.53 15.41
CA ILE A 33 4.22 -1.67 15.44
C ILE A 33 4.64 -0.21 15.52
N ALA A 34 5.55 0.15 16.41
CA ALA A 34 6.07 1.52 16.53
C ALA A 34 6.72 1.99 15.22
N ILE A 35 7.49 1.13 14.56
CA ILE A 35 8.07 1.40 13.24
C ILE A 35 6.98 1.66 12.20
N THR A 36 5.98 0.80 12.12
CA THR A 36 4.88 0.94 11.14
C THR A 36 4.15 2.27 11.33
N LEU A 37 3.87 2.63 12.58
CA LEU A 37 3.13 3.85 12.90
C LEU A 37 3.92 5.13 12.62
N VAL A 38 5.22 5.17 12.92
CA VAL A 38 6.05 6.34 12.61
C VAL A 38 6.24 6.50 11.10
N CYS A 39 6.33 5.40 10.35
CA CYS A 39 6.40 5.45 8.88
C CYS A 39 5.12 6.06 8.30
N ASN A 40 3.94 5.67 8.81
CA ASN A 40 2.67 6.26 8.42
C ASN A 40 2.58 7.76 8.78
N ALA A 41 3.11 8.17 9.93
CA ALA A 41 3.17 9.58 10.29
C ALA A 41 4.11 10.37 9.37
N CYS A 42 5.24 9.78 8.98
CA CYS A 42 6.17 10.37 7.99
C CYS A 42 5.50 10.55 6.63
N ALA A 43 4.79 9.51 6.17
CA ALA A 43 3.97 9.51 4.97
C ALA A 43 2.93 10.65 4.95
N GLN A 44 2.32 10.97 6.09
CA GLN A 44 1.32 12.04 6.19
C GLN A 44 1.92 13.45 6.07
N LEU A 45 3.13 13.66 6.60
CA LEU A 45 3.79 14.97 6.55
C LEU A 45 4.56 15.20 5.25
N ALA A 46 5.14 14.15 4.68
CA ALA A 46 5.80 14.17 3.38
C ALA A 46 6.82 15.30 3.19
N THR A 47 7.66 15.57 4.21
CA THR A 47 8.74 16.58 4.11
C THR A 47 10.13 15.92 4.09
N GLU A 48 11.14 16.69 3.68
CA GLU A 48 12.54 16.25 3.67
C GLU A 48 13.03 15.78 5.06
N LYS A 49 12.49 16.35 6.14
CA LYS A 49 12.83 15.93 7.51
C LYS A 49 12.36 14.50 7.79
N GLU A 50 11.14 14.18 7.39
CA GLU A 50 10.56 12.85 7.54
C GLU A 50 11.25 11.84 6.61
N LEU A 51 11.67 12.24 5.41
CA LEU A 51 12.49 11.39 4.54
C LEU A 51 13.81 10.97 5.21
N ASN A 52 14.51 11.92 5.82
CA ASN A 52 15.77 11.63 6.54
C ASN A 52 15.53 10.73 7.76
N LEU A 53 14.39 10.88 8.44
CA LEU A 53 13.98 9.98 9.51
C LEU A 53 13.72 8.55 8.98
N LEU A 54 13.00 8.40 7.87
CA LEU A 54 12.75 7.10 7.22
C LEU A 54 14.04 6.39 6.83
N ARG A 55 15.02 7.12 6.24
CA ARG A 55 16.35 6.57 5.93
C ARG A 55 17.07 6.10 7.19
N THR A 56 17.02 6.89 8.26
CA THR A 56 17.62 6.54 9.56
C THR A 56 16.98 5.28 10.14
N ILE A 57 15.64 5.19 10.13
CA ILE A 57 14.89 4.03 10.59
C ILE A 57 15.29 2.81 9.78
N SER A 58 15.22 2.88 8.45
CA SER A 58 15.59 1.76 7.57
C SER A 58 17.02 1.27 7.87
N SER A 59 17.99 2.17 8.04
CA SER A 59 19.37 1.76 8.36
C SER A 59 19.57 1.08 9.73
N LYS A 60 18.64 1.25 10.67
CA LYS A 60 18.80 0.85 12.08
C LYS A 60 17.90 -0.30 12.51
N ILE A 61 16.83 -0.60 11.77
CA ILE A 61 15.92 -1.68 12.16
C ILE A 61 16.56 -3.07 11.99
N PRO A 62 16.20 -4.05 12.82
CA PRO A 62 16.71 -5.41 12.69
C PRO A 62 16.34 -6.03 11.34
N ASN A 63 17.23 -6.88 10.80
CA ASN A 63 16.97 -7.59 9.54
C ASN A 63 15.68 -8.43 9.58
N SER A 64 15.29 -8.93 10.76
CA SER A 64 14.03 -9.67 10.95
C SER A 64 12.79 -8.82 10.62
N PHE A 65 12.84 -7.49 10.82
CA PHE A 65 11.68 -6.62 10.59
C PHE A 65 11.38 -6.47 9.10
N TYR A 66 12.38 -6.60 8.22
CA TYR A 66 12.17 -6.66 6.78
C TYR A 66 11.46 -7.93 6.32
N SER A 67 11.29 -8.93 7.19
CA SER A 67 10.44 -10.09 6.89
C SER A 67 8.97 -9.81 7.21
N ASN A 68 8.65 -8.75 7.96
CA ASN A 68 7.29 -8.38 8.28
C ASN A 68 6.68 -7.54 7.13
N PRO A 69 5.59 -8.01 6.49
CA PRO A 69 4.95 -7.30 5.38
C PRO A 69 4.34 -5.94 5.79
N TYR A 70 3.90 -5.76 7.03
CA TYR A 70 3.35 -4.49 7.52
C TYR A 70 4.44 -3.42 7.66
N VAL A 71 5.60 -3.80 8.20
CA VAL A 71 6.77 -2.90 8.30
C VAL A 71 7.26 -2.51 6.91
N LEU A 72 7.41 -3.49 6.01
CA LEU A 72 7.80 -3.21 4.63
C LEU A 72 6.80 -2.31 3.90
N THR A 73 5.49 -2.60 4.00
CA THR A 73 4.45 -1.79 3.35
C THR A 73 4.49 -0.34 3.81
N SER A 74 4.60 -0.11 5.13
CA SER A 74 4.63 1.24 5.68
C SER A 74 5.92 2.01 5.33
N LEU A 75 7.07 1.33 5.26
CA LEU A 75 8.30 1.93 4.76
C LEU A 75 8.18 2.33 3.28
N ILE A 76 7.62 1.46 2.44
CA ILE A 76 7.37 1.74 1.02
C ILE A 76 6.46 2.96 0.88
N ASP A 77 5.28 2.97 1.52
CA ASP A 77 4.36 4.11 1.47
C ASP A 77 5.01 5.41 1.98
N GLY A 78 5.78 5.33 3.07
CA GLY A 78 6.56 6.45 3.60
C GLY A 78 7.56 7.02 2.61
N PHE A 79 8.40 6.17 2.02
CA PHE A 79 9.40 6.61 1.04
C PHE A 79 8.75 7.18 -0.23
N MET A 80 7.70 6.53 -0.74
CA MET A 80 6.97 7.02 -1.92
C MET A 80 6.37 8.40 -1.66
N ARG A 81 5.68 8.60 -0.53
CA ARG A 81 5.04 9.89 -0.22
C ARG A 81 6.03 11.00 0.07
N CYS A 82 7.22 10.67 0.54
CA CYS A 82 8.31 11.63 0.73
C CYS A 82 9.15 11.86 -0.54
N GLY A 83 8.82 11.20 -1.66
CA GLY A 83 9.46 11.40 -2.96
C GLY A 83 10.69 10.55 -3.25
N ASP A 84 11.07 9.61 -2.39
CA ASP A 84 12.22 8.71 -2.62
C ASP A 84 11.77 7.38 -3.23
N VAL A 85 11.36 7.45 -4.50
CA VAL A 85 10.85 6.30 -5.25
C VAL A 85 11.88 5.18 -5.34
N THR A 86 13.16 5.53 -5.52
CA THR A 86 14.23 4.54 -5.65
C THR A 86 14.37 3.67 -4.40
N CYS A 87 14.35 4.26 -3.20
CA CYS A 87 14.42 3.48 -1.97
C CYS A 87 13.18 2.58 -1.79
N ALA A 88 11.99 3.09 -2.12
CA ALA A 88 10.76 2.31 -2.04
C ALA A 88 10.77 1.10 -2.98
N GLN A 89 11.17 1.28 -4.24
CA GLN A 89 11.32 0.19 -5.21
C GLN A 89 12.37 -0.84 -4.76
N LEU A 90 13.50 -0.40 -4.20
CA LEU A 90 14.51 -1.31 -3.66
C LEU A 90 13.97 -2.17 -2.52
N LEU A 91 13.18 -1.60 -1.59
CA LEU A 91 12.55 -2.34 -0.51
C LEU A 91 11.50 -3.33 -1.03
N PHE A 92 10.69 -2.89 -2.00
CA PHE A 92 9.71 -3.74 -2.66
C PHE A 92 10.35 -4.94 -3.36
N ASN A 93 11.44 -4.70 -4.10
CA ASN A 93 12.16 -5.74 -4.83
C ASN A 93 12.89 -6.73 -3.92
N LYS A 94 13.44 -6.24 -2.80
CA LYS A 94 14.06 -7.10 -1.77
C LYS A 94 13.07 -7.99 -1.03
N SER A 95 11.77 -7.65 -1.03
CA SER A 95 10.76 -8.48 -0.39
C SER A 95 10.58 -9.80 -1.13
N THR A 96 10.79 -10.90 -0.41
CA THR A 96 10.55 -12.27 -0.88
C THR A 96 9.07 -12.60 -0.96
N LYS A 97 8.22 -11.92 -0.18
CA LYS A 97 6.77 -12.09 -0.17
C LYS A 97 6.08 -10.74 -0.38
N LYS A 98 5.84 -10.42 -1.64
CA LYS A 98 5.05 -9.23 -2.02
C LYS A 98 3.58 -9.47 -1.70
N THR A 99 2.99 -8.55 -0.95
CA THR A 99 1.58 -8.60 -0.56
C THR A 99 0.80 -7.49 -1.27
N LEU A 100 -0.51 -7.64 -1.38
CA LEU A 100 -1.36 -6.65 -2.07
C LEU A 100 -1.26 -5.25 -1.47
N PRO A 101 -1.20 -5.07 -0.13
CA PRO A 101 -0.94 -3.75 0.44
C PRO A 101 0.39 -3.14 -0.03
N MET A 102 1.43 -3.94 -0.25
CA MET A 102 2.72 -3.44 -0.79
C MET A 102 2.59 -2.96 -2.23
N TYR A 103 1.91 -3.73 -3.08
CA TYR A 103 1.62 -3.31 -4.45
C TYR A 103 0.77 -2.04 -4.48
N GLY A 104 -0.28 -1.97 -3.65
CA GLY A 104 -1.13 -0.80 -3.53
C GLY A 104 -0.37 0.44 -3.07
N ALA A 105 0.52 0.31 -2.08
CA ALA A 105 1.40 1.39 -1.62
C ALA A 105 2.35 1.85 -2.73
N LEU A 106 2.96 0.92 -3.46
CA LEU A 106 3.87 1.23 -4.56
C LEU A 106 3.15 1.94 -5.71
N MET A 107 2.04 1.37 -6.22
CA MET A 107 1.28 1.97 -7.32
C MET A 107 0.73 3.35 -6.96
N THR A 108 0.15 3.51 -5.76
CA THR A 108 -0.33 4.83 -5.29
C THR A 108 0.83 5.82 -5.21
N GLY A 109 1.98 5.36 -4.73
CA GLY A 109 3.18 6.14 -4.64
C GLY A 109 3.71 6.61 -6.00
N LEU A 110 3.74 5.72 -6.99
CA LEU A 110 4.27 6.00 -8.33
C LEU A 110 3.41 7.06 -9.00
N ILE A 111 2.09 6.93 -8.85
CA ILE A 111 1.10 7.90 -9.29
C ILE A 111 1.35 9.27 -8.65
N VAL A 112 1.57 9.35 -7.33
CA VAL A 112 1.86 10.62 -6.63
C VAL A 112 3.20 11.27 -7.04
N ASN A 113 4.11 10.51 -7.63
CA ASN A 113 5.42 10.99 -8.08
C ASN A 113 5.49 11.14 -9.61
N ASP A 114 4.35 11.31 -10.28
CA ASP A 114 4.25 11.53 -11.74
C ASP A 114 4.89 10.38 -12.57
N GLN A 115 4.83 9.15 -12.06
CA GLN A 115 5.30 7.92 -12.71
C GLN A 115 4.14 6.96 -12.98
N GLU A 116 3.09 7.43 -13.63
CA GLU A 116 1.86 6.65 -13.79
C GLU A 116 2.03 5.46 -14.75
N GLU A 117 2.94 5.55 -15.72
CA GLU A 117 3.26 4.44 -16.62
C GLU A 117 3.81 3.24 -15.84
N ASP A 118 4.76 3.47 -14.93
CA ASP A 118 5.31 2.45 -14.04
C ASP A 118 4.21 1.84 -13.14
N ALA A 119 3.25 2.65 -12.67
CA ALA A 119 2.13 2.15 -11.87
C ALA A 119 1.22 1.20 -12.65
N ILE A 120 0.99 1.51 -13.94
CA ILE A 120 0.20 0.67 -14.86
C ILE A 120 0.95 -0.64 -15.16
N ASP A 121 2.26 -0.59 -15.33
CA ASP A 121 3.07 -1.79 -15.57
C ASP A 121 3.02 -2.74 -14.38
N ILE A 122 3.15 -2.22 -13.16
CA ILE A 122 2.98 -3.01 -11.93
C ILE A 122 1.58 -3.63 -11.85
N PHE A 123 0.53 -2.89 -12.23
CA PHE A 123 -0.82 -3.44 -12.28
C PHE A 123 -0.94 -4.59 -13.30
N ASN A 124 -0.37 -4.41 -14.49
CA ASN A 124 -0.38 -5.44 -15.53
C ASN A 124 0.37 -6.71 -15.11
N GLU A 125 1.50 -6.56 -14.41
CA GLU A 125 2.24 -7.68 -13.82
C GLU A 125 1.37 -8.51 -12.88
N ILE A 126 0.69 -7.86 -11.92
CA ILE A 126 -0.19 -8.54 -10.97
C ILE A 126 -1.33 -9.26 -11.70
N ARG A 127 -1.95 -8.60 -12.69
CA ARG A 127 -3.04 -9.18 -13.48
C ARG A 127 -2.61 -10.42 -14.25
N LEU A 128 -1.41 -10.40 -14.85
CA LEU A 128 -0.88 -11.54 -15.60
C LEU A 128 -0.56 -12.72 -14.68
N ASP A 129 0.10 -12.47 -13.55
CA ASP A 129 0.36 -13.49 -12.52
C ASP A 129 -0.94 -14.12 -12.02
N GLU A 130 -2.01 -13.34 -11.90
CA GLU A 130 -3.32 -13.80 -11.47
C GLU A 130 -4.05 -14.62 -12.54
N LEU A 131 -4.03 -14.19 -13.80
CA LEU A 131 -4.58 -14.97 -14.91
C LEU A 131 -3.89 -16.33 -15.05
N HIS A 132 -2.58 -16.39 -14.81
CA HIS A 132 -1.86 -17.67 -14.74
C HIS A 132 -2.38 -18.53 -13.58
N ARG A 133 -2.56 -17.96 -12.38
CA ARG A 133 -3.13 -18.68 -11.23
C ARG A 133 -4.56 -19.15 -11.46
N GLU A 134 -5.42 -18.36 -12.09
CA GLU A 134 -6.81 -18.71 -12.39
C GLU A 134 -6.90 -19.82 -13.43
N ASN A 135 -6.15 -19.74 -14.54
CA ASN A 135 -6.07 -20.80 -15.54
C ASN A 135 -5.57 -22.15 -14.94
N HIS A 136 -4.67 -22.08 -13.94
CA HIS A 136 -4.24 -23.27 -13.18
C HIS A 136 -5.26 -23.70 -12.11
N ARG A 137 -6.10 -22.80 -11.60
CA ARG A 137 -7.19 -23.10 -10.66
C ARG A 137 -8.40 -23.70 -11.35
N ASP A 138 -8.73 -23.34 -12.58
CA ASP A 138 -9.84 -23.96 -13.34
C ASP A 138 -9.60 -25.47 -13.52
N LYS A 139 -8.34 -25.90 -13.61
CA LYS A 139 -7.94 -27.32 -13.56
C LYS A 139 -8.10 -27.98 -12.18
N LYS A 140 -8.17 -27.19 -11.10
CA LYS A 140 -8.28 -27.62 -9.70
C LYS A 140 -9.70 -27.42 -9.12
N ILE A 141 -10.54 -26.62 -9.76
CA ILE A 141 -11.93 -26.31 -9.36
C ILE A 141 -12.87 -27.52 -9.52
N ASN A 142 -12.45 -28.58 -10.22
CA ASN A 142 -13.12 -29.87 -10.17
C ASN A 142 -12.95 -30.63 -8.84
N LEU A 143 -12.16 -30.14 -7.87
CA LEU A 143 -11.95 -30.88 -6.62
C LEU A 143 -12.31 -30.19 -5.30
N LEU A 144 -12.43 -28.86 -5.19
CA LEU A 144 -12.66 -28.24 -3.87
C LEU A 144 -13.49 -26.94 -3.94
N SER A 145 -14.77 -27.06 -3.62
CA SER A 145 -15.81 -26.02 -3.64
C SER A 145 -15.84 -25.08 -2.43
N GLU A 146 -14.72 -24.81 -1.73
CA GLU A 146 -14.77 -24.04 -0.46
C GLU A 146 -13.62 -23.04 -0.20
N MET A 147 -13.08 -22.35 -1.22
CA MET A 147 -12.14 -21.22 -0.97
C MET A 147 -12.38 -20.01 -1.90
N LYS A 148 -13.57 -19.41 -1.83
CA LYS A 148 -13.94 -18.22 -2.63
C LYS A 148 -13.66 -16.86 -1.95
N SER A 149 -13.28 -16.77 -0.67
CA SER A 149 -13.15 -15.46 0.00
C SER A 149 -11.85 -14.72 -0.30
N ASP A 150 -10.70 -15.39 -0.18
CA ASP A 150 -9.43 -14.66 0.00
C ASP A 150 -8.86 -14.09 -1.32
N GLY A 151 -9.19 -14.68 -2.47
CA GLY A 151 -8.73 -14.21 -3.77
C GLY A 151 -9.58 -13.10 -4.37
N LEU A 152 -10.90 -13.12 -4.13
CA LEU A 152 -11.82 -12.14 -4.71
C LEU A 152 -11.74 -10.78 -3.99
N GLU A 153 -11.60 -10.76 -2.66
CA GLU A 153 -11.43 -9.50 -1.90
C GLU A 153 -10.10 -8.79 -2.19
N SER A 154 -9.06 -9.58 -2.47
CA SER A 154 -7.75 -9.12 -2.92
C SER A 154 -7.86 -8.25 -4.18
N ASN A 155 -8.55 -8.77 -5.20
CA ASN A 155 -8.68 -8.13 -6.51
C ASN A 155 -9.41 -6.78 -6.38
N ILE A 156 -10.52 -6.78 -5.62
CA ILE A 156 -11.33 -5.58 -5.37
C ILE A 156 -10.49 -4.49 -4.69
N THR A 157 -9.60 -4.86 -3.77
CA THR A 157 -8.76 -3.88 -3.05
C THR A 157 -7.74 -3.19 -3.95
N ILE A 158 -7.12 -3.91 -4.90
CA ILE A 158 -6.19 -3.33 -5.87
C ILE A 158 -6.92 -2.34 -6.80
N TYR A 159 -8.05 -2.76 -7.38
CA TYR A 159 -8.86 -1.88 -8.22
C TYR A 159 -9.30 -0.63 -7.46
N LEU A 160 -9.70 -0.78 -6.19
CA LEU A 160 -10.08 0.34 -5.34
C LEU A 160 -8.94 1.33 -5.09
N CYS A 161 -7.72 0.83 -4.84
CA CYS A 161 -6.54 1.67 -4.64
C CYS A 161 -6.21 2.49 -5.89
N LEU A 162 -6.24 1.86 -7.07
CA LEU A 162 -5.95 2.53 -8.34
C LEU A 162 -7.03 3.54 -8.73
N ILE A 163 -8.31 3.17 -8.63
CA ILE A 163 -9.43 4.08 -8.88
C ILE A 163 -9.31 5.32 -7.99
N LYS A 164 -9.08 5.14 -6.68
CA LYS A 164 -8.94 6.27 -5.74
C LYS A 164 -7.71 7.12 -6.03
N ALA A 165 -6.60 6.52 -6.44
CA ALA A 165 -5.38 7.24 -6.78
C ALA A 165 -5.58 8.11 -8.04
N LEU A 166 -6.14 7.53 -9.11
CA LEU A 166 -6.43 8.25 -10.36
C LEU A 166 -7.48 9.35 -10.17
N ALA A 167 -8.53 9.09 -9.37
CA ALA A 167 -9.53 10.08 -8.98
C ALA A 167 -8.89 11.30 -8.29
N LYS A 168 -7.99 11.05 -7.33
CA LYS A 168 -7.33 12.10 -6.55
C LYS A 168 -6.42 12.99 -7.40
N LEU A 169 -5.88 12.48 -8.50
CA LEU A 169 -5.04 13.24 -9.42
C LEU A 169 -5.83 13.95 -10.54
N GLY A 170 -7.15 13.79 -10.62
CA GLY A 170 -7.96 14.36 -11.68
C GLY A 170 -7.76 13.70 -13.05
N MET A 171 -7.17 12.50 -13.09
CA MET A 171 -6.89 11.75 -14.32
C MET A 171 -8.10 10.90 -14.75
N LEU A 172 -9.24 11.56 -14.96
CA LEU A 172 -10.54 10.89 -15.15
C LEU A 172 -10.57 10.00 -16.39
N GLU A 173 -10.01 10.43 -17.52
CA GLU A 173 -9.97 9.62 -18.75
C GLU A 173 -9.23 8.28 -18.56
N LYS A 174 -8.12 8.29 -17.81
CA LYS A 174 -7.37 7.06 -17.51
C LYS A 174 -8.13 6.18 -16.53
N ALA A 175 -8.77 6.79 -15.54
CA ALA A 175 -9.62 6.08 -14.59
C ALA A 175 -10.81 5.42 -15.29
N GLU A 176 -11.45 6.08 -16.26
CA GLU A 176 -12.51 5.50 -17.09
C GLU A 176 -12.04 4.32 -17.92
N SER A 177 -10.89 4.47 -18.61
CA SER A 177 -10.27 3.37 -19.36
C SER A 177 -9.96 2.17 -18.45
N PHE A 178 -9.55 2.46 -17.21
CA PHE A 178 -9.28 1.44 -16.22
C PHE A 178 -10.55 0.73 -15.72
N VAL A 179 -11.64 1.48 -15.52
CA VAL A 179 -12.94 0.95 -15.11
C VAL A 179 -13.52 -0.02 -16.13
N GLN A 180 -13.28 0.22 -17.43
CA GLN A 180 -13.67 -0.70 -18.50
C GLN A 180 -12.93 -2.03 -18.46
N GLN A 181 -11.77 -2.09 -17.79
CA GLN A 181 -11.00 -3.33 -17.63
C GLN A 181 -11.38 -4.12 -16.38
N ILE A 182 -12.27 -3.58 -15.52
CA ILE A 182 -12.72 -4.24 -14.30
C ILE A 182 -13.72 -5.35 -14.68
N PRO A 183 -13.49 -6.61 -14.23
CA PRO A 183 -14.48 -7.67 -14.38
C PRO A 183 -15.86 -7.27 -13.87
N THR A 184 -16.90 -7.59 -14.61
CA THR A 184 -18.29 -7.23 -14.27
C THR A 184 -18.75 -7.74 -12.91
N SER A 185 -18.15 -8.83 -12.42
CA SER A 185 -18.36 -9.37 -11.08
C SER A 185 -17.89 -8.45 -9.95
N PHE A 186 -16.94 -7.54 -10.20
CA PHE A 186 -16.41 -6.60 -9.20
C PHE A 186 -17.07 -5.23 -9.26
N LEU A 187 -17.71 -4.88 -10.38
CA LEU A 187 -18.48 -3.63 -10.53
C LEU A 187 -19.72 -3.60 -9.62
N THR A 188 -20.16 -4.75 -9.09
CA THR A 188 -21.24 -4.84 -8.11
C THR A 188 -20.77 -4.68 -6.66
N ASP A 189 -19.45 -4.62 -6.40
CA ASP A 189 -18.93 -4.39 -5.06
C ASP A 189 -19.14 -2.93 -4.63
N HIS A 190 -19.82 -2.75 -3.50
CA HIS A 190 -20.17 -1.43 -2.96
C HIS A 190 -18.94 -0.51 -2.75
N ARG A 191 -17.75 -1.05 -2.49
CA ARG A 191 -16.53 -0.25 -2.32
C ARG A 191 -16.07 0.34 -3.64
N ILE A 192 -16.10 -0.46 -4.72
CA ILE A 192 -15.78 -0.02 -6.08
C ILE A 192 -16.81 1.01 -6.52
N GLN A 193 -18.11 0.72 -6.35
CA GLN A 193 -19.16 1.67 -6.70
C GLN A 193 -19.01 3.00 -5.95
N ASN A 194 -18.72 2.99 -4.65
CA ASN A 194 -18.46 4.21 -3.90
C ASN A 194 -17.23 4.97 -4.41
N ALA A 195 -16.13 4.27 -4.74
CA ALA A 195 -14.94 4.93 -5.28
C ALA A 195 -15.19 5.52 -6.68
N LEU A 196 -16.02 4.87 -7.50
CA LEU A 196 -16.47 5.40 -8.78
C LEU A 196 -17.38 6.60 -8.62
N ILE A 197 -18.31 6.58 -7.67
CA ILE A 197 -19.16 7.75 -7.38
C ILE A 197 -18.31 8.95 -6.97
N HIS A 198 -17.24 8.73 -6.19
CA HIS A 198 -16.32 9.80 -5.79
C HIS A 198 -15.32 10.23 -6.87
N MET A 199 -15.31 9.59 -8.05
CA MET A 199 -14.52 10.06 -9.20
C MET A 199 -15.20 11.18 -9.98
N TRP A 200 -16.53 11.25 -9.99
CA TRP A 200 -17.32 12.16 -10.83
C TRP A 200 -18.01 13.24 -10.00
#